data_AF-A0A1H7WF95-F1
#
_entry.id   AF-A0A1H7WF95-F1
#
_cell.length_a   1.000
_cell.length_b   1.000
_cell.length_c   1.000
_cell.angle_alpha   90.00
_cell.angle_beta   90.00
_cell.angle_gamma   90.00
#
_symmetry.space_group_name_H-M   'P 1'
#
loop_
_entity.id
_entity.type
_entity.pdbx_description
1 polymer ?
#
loop_
_entity_poly.entity_id
_entity_poly.type
_entity_poly.pdbx_seq_one_letter_code
_entity_poly.pdbx_strand_id
1 'polypeptide(L)'
;MTKYVVMVETVIDGELDSCEDIDVFDTLAEADEVAKEEFNKLSEEELKNHDVAIGVIHDEYLENSDNWFTYKEVNIEKIYEKESE
;
A
#
# COMPACT_ATOMS: atom_id res chain seq x y z
N MET A 1 -16.39 7.95 -5.54
CA MET A 1 -15.10 8.11 -6.22
C MET A 1 -14.13 7.12 -5.59
N THR A 2 -13.22 6.56 -6.37
CA THR A 2 -12.24 5.59 -5.88
C THR A 2 -10.85 6.13 -6.13
N LYS A 3 -9.95 5.91 -5.17
CA LYS A 3 -8.53 6.24 -5.24
C LYS A 3 -7.70 5.01 -4.88
N TYR A 4 -6.44 5.02 -5.28
CA TYR A 4 -5.50 3.94 -5.06
C TYR A 4 -4.36 4.46 -4.19
N VAL A 5 -4.20 3.92 -2.99
CA VAL A 5 -3.09 4.27 -2.09
C VAL A 5 -1.99 3.23 -2.24
N VAL A 6 -0.76 3.69 -2.37
CA VAL A 6 0.42 2.82 -2.26
C VAL A 6 0.89 2.87 -0.81
N MET A 7 1.10 1.71 -0.21
CA MET A 7 1.53 1.59 1.18
C MET A 7 2.64 0.56 1.32
N VAL A 8 3.50 0.77 2.32
CA VAL A 8 4.52 -0.19 2.73
C VAL A 8 4.06 -0.81 4.05
N GLU A 9 3.72 -2.09 3.99
CA GLU A 9 3.33 -2.90 5.13
C GLU A 9 4.59 -3.51 5.75
N THR A 10 4.75 -3.36 7.06
CA THR A 10 5.81 -4.02 7.83
C THR A 10 5.20 -5.20 8.56
N VAL A 11 5.68 -6.40 8.26
CA VAL A 11 5.23 -7.67 8.84
C VAL A 11 6.30 -8.21 9.77
N ILE A 12 5.95 -8.42 11.04
CA ILE A 12 6.84 -8.99 12.06
C ILE A 12 6.17 -10.25 12.61
N ASP A 13 6.90 -11.37 12.64
CA ASP A 13 6.38 -12.67 13.11
C ASP A 13 5.11 -13.16 12.37
N GLY A 14 4.91 -12.70 11.13
CA GLY A 14 3.73 -13.04 10.31
C GLY A 14 2.48 -12.23 10.64
N GLU A 15 2.59 -11.21 11.50
CA GLU A 15 1.54 -10.25 11.80
C GLU A 15 1.91 -8.86 11.26
N LEU A 16 0.92 -8.12 10.76
CA LEU A 16 1.09 -6.73 10.35
C LEU A 16 1.43 -5.89 11.59
N ASP A 17 2.64 -5.34 11.63
CA ASP A 17 3.11 -4.46 12.70
C ASP A 17 2.75 -3.01 12.41
N SER A 18 3.07 -2.54 11.20
CA SER A 18 2.83 -1.16 10.79
C SER A 18 2.57 -1.04 9.30
N CYS A 19 1.95 0.06 8.90
CA CYS A 19 1.66 0.38 7.51
C CYS A 19 1.95 1.87 7.31
N GLU A 20 2.77 2.19 6.32
CA GLU A 20 3.11 3.56 5.94
C GLU A 20 2.51 3.90 4.58
N ASP A 21 1.65 4.91 4.52
CA ASP A 21 1.10 5.42 3.26
C ASP A 21 2.16 6.22 2.51
N ILE A 22 2.46 5.82 1.27
CA ILE A 22 3.42 6.48 0.40
C ILE A 22 2.75 7.64 -0.34
N ASP A 23 1.71 7.34 -1.13
CA ASP A 23 0.96 8.34 -1.87
C ASP A 23 -0.40 7.80 -2.36
N VAL A 24 -1.30 8.68 -2.81
CA VAL A 24 -2.65 8.36 -3.28
C VAL A 24 -2.87 8.83 -4.72
N PHE A 25 -3.29 7.90 -5.57
CA PHE A 25 -3.44 8.06 -7.01
C PHE A 25 -4.90 7.93 -7.47
N ASP A 26 -5.21 8.52 -8.62
CA ASP A 26 -6.52 8.40 -9.27
C ASP A 26 -6.71 7.07 -9.99
N THR A 27 -5.63 6.45 -10.46
CA THR A 27 -5.69 5.23 -11.26
C THR A 27 -4.78 4.13 -10.69
N LEU A 28 -5.22 2.88 -10.89
CA LEU A 28 -4.42 1.71 -10.53
C LEU A 28 -3.09 1.69 -11.27
N ALA A 29 -3.05 2.14 -12.52
CA ALA A 29 -1.84 2.14 -13.34
C ALA A 29 -0.74 3.02 -12.72
N GLU A 30 -1.09 4.23 -12.27
CA GLU A 30 -0.14 5.14 -11.61
C GLU A 30 0.35 4.56 -10.28
N ALA A 31 -0.57 4.03 -9.46
CA ALA A 31 -0.21 3.36 -8.21
C ALA A 31 0.68 2.13 -8.46
N ASP A 32 0.43 1.38 -9.53
CA ASP A 32 1.18 0.18 -9.90
C ASP A 32 2.62 0.49 -10.34
N GLU A 33 2.82 1.58 -11.09
CA GLU A 33 4.16 2.05 -11.45
C GLU A 33 4.94 2.46 -10.20
N VAL A 34 4.33 3.25 -9.31
CA VAL A 34 4.99 3.71 -8.08
C VAL A 34 5.25 2.57 -7.10
N ALA A 35 4.29 1.65 -6.91
CA ALA A 35 4.47 0.49 -6.04
C ALA A 35 5.63 -0.41 -6.52
N LYS A 36 5.76 -0.62 -7.84
CA LYS A 36 6.91 -1.33 -8.40
C LYS A 36 8.20 -0.58 -8.17
N GLU A 37 8.22 0.73 -8.36
CA GLU A 37 9.42 1.53 -8.12
C GLU A 37 9.84 1.46 -6.66
N GLU A 38 8.92 1.61 -5.70
CA GLU A 38 9.19 1.46 -4.27
C GLU A 38 9.68 0.05 -3.92
N PHE A 39 9.01 -0.99 -4.41
CA PHE A 39 9.44 -2.37 -4.20
C PHE A 39 10.87 -2.62 -4.71
N ASN A 40 11.23 -2.06 -5.88
CA ASN A 40 12.58 -2.19 -6.43
C ASN A 40 13.63 -1.32 -5.70
N LYS A 41 13.22 -0.32 -4.91
CA LYS A 41 14.11 0.46 -4.05
C LYS A 41 14.44 -0.27 -2.76
N LEU A 42 13.52 -1.09 -2.26
CA LEU A 42 13.73 -1.90 -1.06
C LEU A 42 14.81 -2.96 -1.31
N SER A 43 15.70 -3.09 -0.35
CA SER A 43 16.72 -4.13 -0.36
C SER A 43 16.13 -5.50 -0.03
N GLU A 44 16.85 -6.58 -0.39
CA GLU A 44 16.43 -7.94 -0.05
C GLU A 44 16.27 -8.20 1.46
N GLU A 45 16.94 -7.41 2.30
CA GLU A 45 16.80 -7.50 3.76
C GLU A 45 15.53 -6.80 4.26
N GLU A 46 15.17 -5.66 3.65
CA GLU A 46 13.92 -4.95 3.95
C GLU A 46 12.72 -5.79 3.53
N LEU A 47 12.77 -6.37 2.33
CA LEU A 47 11.75 -7.26 1.78
C LEU A 47 11.53 -8.58 2.55
N LYS A 48 12.29 -8.83 3.64
CA LYS A 48 11.98 -9.94 4.57
C LYS A 48 10.80 -9.64 5.47
N ASN A 49 10.63 -8.36 5.79
CA ASN A 49 9.65 -7.88 6.76
C ASN A 49 8.84 -6.71 6.20
N HIS A 50 9.02 -6.34 4.93
CA HIS A 50 8.29 -5.24 4.29
C HIS A 50 7.72 -5.71 2.96
N ASP A 51 6.44 -5.44 2.77
CA ASP A 51 5.72 -5.67 1.53
C ASP A 51 5.16 -4.34 1.02
N VAL A 52 5.08 -4.18 -0.30
CA VAL A 52 4.46 -2.98 -0.89
C VAL A 52 3.08 -3.33 -1.40
N ALA A 53 2.05 -2.73 -0.85
CA ALA A 53 0.66 -3.00 -1.21
C ALA A 53 0.01 -1.80 -1.92
N ILE A 54 -0.97 -2.11 -2.77
CA ILE A 54 -1.86 -1.13 -3.39
C ILE A 54 -3.25 -1.36 -2.79
N GLY A 55 -3.67 -0.37 -2.01
CA GLY A 55 -5.00 -0.31 -1.43
C GLY A 55 -5.96 0.51 -2.29
N VAL A 56 -7.23 0.14 -2.26
CA VAL A 56 -8.33 0.83 -2.93
C VAL A 56 -9.19 1.49 -1.86
N ILE A 57 -9.26 2.82 -1.93
CA ILE A 57 -10.06 3.63 -1.02
C ILE A 57 -11.30 4.11 -1.76
N HIS A 58 -12.46 3.80 -1.23
CA HIS A 58 -13.73 4.36 -1.68
C HIS A 58 -14.07 5.60 -0.86
N ASP A 59 -14.69 6.60 -1.49
CA ASP A 59 -15.03 7.88 -0.81
C ASP A 59 -15.90 7.68 0.44
N GLU A 60 -16.74 6.65 0.46
CA GLU A 60 -17.58 6.28 1.60
C GLU A 60 -16.78 5.77 2.82
N TYR A 61 -15.53 5.35 2.61
CA TYR A 61 -14.64 4.87 3.68
C TYR A 61 -13.75 5.96 4.25
N LEU A 62 -13.83 7.19 3.73
CA LEU A 62 -13.08 8.31 4.27
C LEU A 62 -13.63 8.78 5.61
N GLU A 63 -12.75 9.04 6.56
CA GLU A 63 -13.08 9.76 7.78
C GLU A 63 -13.28 11.25 7.51
N ASN A 64 -12.53 11.77 6.55
CA ASN A 64 -12.58 13.15 6.09
C ASN A 64 -12.65 13.19 4.56
N SER A 65 -13.75 13.73 4.03
CA SER A 65 -14.01 13.80 2.59
C SER A 65 -12.98 14.64 1.81
N ASP A 66 -12.22 15.49 2.49
CA ASP A 66 -11.15 16.31 1.91
C ASP A 66 -9.74 15.68 2.08
N ASN A 67 -9.60 14.55 2.79
CA ASN A 67 -8.31 13.89 3.02
C ASN A 67 -8.36 12.36 2.78
N TRP A 68 -7.72 11.94 1.70
CA TRP A 68 -7.63 10.53 1.30
C TRP A 68 -6.64 9.70 2.11
N PHE A 69 -5.83 10.31 2.98
CA PHE A 69 -4.96 9.61 3.94
C PHE A 69 -5.65 9.34 5.28
N THR A 70 -6.92 9.72 5.43
CA THR A 70 -7.72 9.42 6.63
C THR A 70 -8.89 8.56 6.22
N TYR A 71 -8.67 7.25 6.18
CA TYR A 71 -9.64 6.24 5.76
C TYR A 71 -9.84 5.20 6.86
N LYS A 72 -11.06 4.69 7.00
CA LYS A 72 -11.42 3.64 7.97
C LYS A 72 -11.14 2.25 7.44
N GLU A 73 -11.24 2.10 6.12
CA GLU A 73 -11.11 0.84 5.43
C GLU A 73 -10.43 1.07 4.09
N VAL A 74 -9.57 0.13 3.74
CA VAL A 74 -8.90 0.05 2.45
C VAL A 74 -8.95 -1.41 2.00
N ASN A 75 -9.27 -1.62 0.73
CA ASN A 75 -9.26 -2.96 0.14
C ASN A 75 -7.95 -3.18 -0.59
N ILE A 76 -7.17 -4.16 -0.17
CA ILE A 76 -5.90 -4.47 -0.84
C ILE A 76 -6.19 -5.14 -2.19
N GLU A 77 -5.81 -4.47 -3.27
CA GLU A 77 -5.98 -4.94 -4.64
C GLU A 77 -4.75 -5.73 -5.11
N LYS A 78 -3.56 -5.33 -4.66
CA LYS A 78 -2.30 -5.93 -5.08
C LYS A 78 -1.24 -5.82 -4.00
N ILE A 79 -0.41 -6.85 -3.89
CA ILE A 79 0.73 -6.90 -2.97
C ILE A 79 1.97 -7.26 -3.79
N TYR A 80 3.08 -6.59 -3.48
CA TYR A 80 4.43 -6.88 -3.94
C TYR A 80 5.23 -7.34 -2.73
N GLU A 81 5.33 -8.65 -2.59
CA GLU A 81 6.10 -9.33 -1.56
C GLU A 81 7.25 -10.12 -2.20
N LYS A 82 8.30 -10.41 -1.43
CA LYS A 82 9.35 -11.33 -1.90
C LYS A 82 8.77 -12.74 -1.94
N GLU A 83 8.77 -13.37 -3.13
CA GLU A 83 8.36 -14.77 -3.25
C GLU A 83 9.16 -15.63 -2.26
N SER A 84 8.45 -16.25 -1.31
CA SER A 84 9.06 -17.17 -0.35
C SER A 84 9.49 -18.44 -1.09
N GLU A 85 10.81 -18.69 -1.17
CA GLU A 85 11.41 -19.93 -1.70
C GLU A 85 11.11 -21.16 -0.83
#